data_AF-A0A512NQJ3-F1
#
_entry.id   AF-A0A512NQJ3-F1
#
_cell.length_a   1.000
_cell.length_b   1.000
_cell.length_c   1.000
_cell.angle_alpha   90.00
_cell.angle_beta   90.00
_cell.angle_gamma   90.00
#
_symmetry.space_group_name_H-M   'P 1'
#
loop_
_entity.id
_entity.type
_entity.pdbx_description
1 polymer ?
#
loop_
_entity_poly.entity_id
_entity_poly.type
_entity_poly.pdbx_seq_one_letter_code
_entity_poly.pdbx_strand_id
1 'polypeptide(L)'
;MTHDGSRNVSGSSCNPYRRKGVQGPIISGFEAMSRVRHKPSSFEEYWLASKAWERKGLPLGTARALANAGFLKVDDLRSANALELASIPRVGRKSLAILHKLADRTKARP
;
A
#
# COMPACT_ATOMS: atom_id res chain seq x y z
N MET A 1 -39.38 -22.84 12.79
CA MET A 1 -38.04 -23.32 12.40
C MET A 1 -37.61 -22.51 11.19
N THR A 2 -36.66 -21.61 11.38
CA THR A 2 -36.18 -20.66 10.37
C THR A 2 -35.38 -21.36 9.28
N HIS A 3 -35.77 -21.14 8.02
CA HIS A 3 -35.00 -21.59 6.85
C HIS A 3 -33.71 -20.76 6.75
N ASP A 4 -32.58 -21.47 6.81
CA ASP A 4 -31.24 -20.93 6.70
C ASP A 4 -31.00 -20.41 5.28
N GLY A 5 -30.82 -19.09 5.18
CA GLY A 5 -30.56 -18.39 3.92
C GLY A 5 -29.14 -18.65 3.45
N SER A 6 -29.00 -19.53 2.45
CA SER A 6 -27.78 -19.70 1.66
C SER A 6 -27.36 -18.38 1.01
N ARG A 7 -26.48 -17.65 1.67
CA ARG A 7 -25.74 -16.53 1.10
C ARG A 7 -24.51 -17.07 0.40
N ASN A 8 -24.68 -17.30 -0.90
CA ASN A 8 -23.68 -17.13 -1.95
C ASN A 8 -22.63 -16.06 -1.62
N VAL A 9 -21.50 -16.50 -1.05
CA VAL A 9 -20.30 -15.68 -0.91
C VAL A 9 -19.65 -15.60 -2.29
N SER A 10 -20.10 -14.65 -3.10
CA SER A 10 -19.37 -14.20 -4.28
C SER A 10 -18.03 -13.67 -3.78
N GLY A 11 -17.02 -14.54 -3.81
CA GLY A 11 -15.62 -14.20 -3.55
C GLY A 11 -15.15 -13.23 -4.63
N SER A 12 -15.43 -11.95 -4.43
CA SER A 12 -14.83 -10.85 -5.18
C SER A 12 -13.35 -10.80 -4.77
N SER A 13 -12.57 -11.68 -5.39
CA SER A 13 -11.14 -11.75 -5.25
C SER A 13 -10.57 -10.52 -5.95
N CYS A 14 -10.48 -9.41 -5.20
CA CYS A 14 -9.72 -8.22 -5.57
C CYS A 14 -8.22 -8.53 -5.54
N ASN A 15 -7.77 -9.54 -6.29
CA ASN A 15 -6.37 -9.90 -6.45
C ASN A 15 -5.93 -9.65 -7.91
N PRO A 16 -5.38 -8.45 -8.21
CA PRO A 16 -4.84 -8.15 -9.53
C PRO A 16 -3.54 -8.91 -9.86
N TYR A 17 -2.99 -9.68 -8.91
CA TYR A 17 -1.71 -10.39 -9.06
C TYR A 17 -1.86 -11.93 -9.10
N ARG A 18 -3.10 -12.46 -9.05
CA ARG A 18 -3.41 -13.91 -9.10
C ARG A 18 -3.78 -14.41 -10.50
N ARG A 19 -3.22 -13.82 -11.56
CA ARG A 19 -3.28 -14.38 -12.90
C ARG A 19 -1.86 -14.67 -13.38
N LYS A 20 -1.47 -15.94 -13.34
CA LYS A 20 -0.33 -16.42 -14.12
C LYS A 20 -0.62 -16.08 -15.59
N GLY A 21 0.26 -15.28 -16.19
CA GLY A 21 0.38 -15.20 -17.66
C GLY A 21 -0.17 -13.97 -18.37
N VAL A 22 -0.52 -12.86 -17.71
CA VAL A 22 -0.86 -11.63 -18.44
C VAL A 22 -0.23 -10.42 -17.75
N GLN A 23 0.54 -9.65 -18.52
CA GLN A 23 0.99 -8.30 -18.20
C GLN A 23 -0.24 -7.46 -17.83
N GLY A 24 -0.55 -7.39 -16.53
CA GLY A 24 -1.70 -6.65 -15.99
C GLY A 24 -1.44 -5.15 -16.02
N PRO A 25 -2.50 -4.33 -16.06
CA PRO A 25 -2.42 -2.96 -16.50
C PRO A 25 -1.62 -2.13 -15.50
N ILE A 26 -0.59 -1.49 -16.04
CA ILE A 26 0.09 -0.35 -15.46
C ILE A 26 -1.01 0.64 -15.04
N ILE A 27 -1.05 1.00 -13.75
CA ILE A 27 -1.75 2.21 -13.31
C ILE A 27 -1.02 3.36 -14.02
N SER A 28 -1.46 3.66 -15.24
CA SER A 28 -0.81 4.48 -16.27
C SER A 28 -0.71 5.97 -15.88
N GLY A 29 -1.06 6.34 -14.65
CA GLY A 29 -1.06 7.72 -14.17
C GLY A 29 -0.08 8.03 -13.02
N PHE A 30 0.49 7.02 -12.33
CA PHE A 30 1.38 7.26 -11.17
C PHE A 30 2.87 7.01 -11.45
N GLU A 31 3.17 6.58 -12.68
CA GLU A 31 4.51 6.15 -13.08
C GLU A 31 5.50 7.30 -13.28
N ALA A 32 5.01 8.55 -13.32
CA ALA A 32 5.84 9.72 -13.60
C ALA A 32 6.69 10.19 -12.39
N MET A 33 6.28 9.94 -11.15
CA MET A 33 6.99 10.43 -9.95
C MET A 33 7.74 9.36 -9.15
N SER A 34 7.58 8.08 -9.49
CA SER A 34 8.13 6.93 -8.74
C SER A 34 9.50 6.45 -9.23
N ARG A 35 10.17 7.20 -10.13
CA ARG A 35 11.35 6.76 -10.89
C ARG A 35 12.58 6.32 -10.07
N VAL A 36 12.58 6.51 -8.75
CA VAL A 36 13.71 6.14 -7.86
C VAL A 36 13.41 4.96 -6.93
N ARG A 37 12.14 4.54 -6.77
CA ARG A 37 11.77 3.53 -5.75
C ARG A 37 11.60 2.13 -6.34
N HIS A 38 12.15 1.15 -5.62
CA HIS A 38 12.03 -0.26 -5.97
C HIS A 38 10.56 -0.70 -5.89
N LYS A 39 9.93 -0.95 -7.05
CA LYS A 39 8.58 -1.53 -7.10
C LYS A 39 8.63 -2.96 -6.53
N PRO A 40 7.59 -3.41 -5.81
CA PRO A 40 7.54 -4.79 -5.33
C PRO A 40 7.66 -5.76 -6.52
N SER A 41 8.60 -6.68 -6.41
CA SER A 41 8.94 -7.67 -7.43
C SER A 41 7.97 -8.86 -7.47
N SER A 42 7.20 -9.04 -6.39
CA SER A 42 6.24 -10.12 -6.22
C SER A 42 4.98 -9.67 -5.49
N PHE A 43 3.87 -10.39 -5.72
CA PHE A 43 2.65 -10.24 -4.94
C PHE A 43 2.90 -10.40 -3.44
N GLU A 44 3.73 -11.36 -3.06
CA GLU A 44 4.01 -11.65 -1.66
C GLU A 44 4.71 -10.47 -0.98
N GLU A 45 5.68 -9.86 -1.65
CA GLU A 45 6.36 -8.65 -1.18
C GLU A 45 5.39 -7.47 -1.04
N TYR A 46 4.55 -7.24 -2.05
CA TYR A 46 3.48 -6.24 -1.98
C TYR A 46 2.50 -6.49 -0.82
N TRP A 47 2.09 -7.75 -0.63
CA TRP A 47 1.12 -8.14 0.39
C TRP A 47 1.70 -7.98 1.79
N LEU A 48 2.93 -8.45 2.01
CA LEU A 48 3.65 -8.29 3.26
C LEU A 48 3.87 -6.82 3.60
N ALA A 49 4.28 -6.00 2.62
CA ALA A 49 4.42 -4.56 2.79
C ALA A 49 3.08 -3.90 3.16
N SER A 50 2.01 -4.21 2.44
CA SER A 50 0.66 -3.69 2.73
C SER A 50 0.23 -4.05 4.15
N LYS A 51 0.44 -5.30 4.58
CA LYS A 51 0.11 -5.75 5.94
C LYS A 51 0.97 -5.11 7.01
N ALA A 52 2.25 -4.88 6.74
CA ALA A 52 3.13 -4.16 7.65
C ALA A 52 2.64 -2.72 7.88
N TRP A 53 2.14 -2.06 6.84
CA TRP A 53 1.54 -0.72 6.94
C TRP A 53 0.22 -0.70 7.70
N GLU A 54 -0.68 -1.67 7.46
CA GLU A 54 -1.92 -1.80 8.23
C GLU A 54 -1.66 -2.01 9.72
N ARG A 55 -0.68 -2.86 10.08
CA ARG A 55 -0.26 -3.08 11.47
C ARG A 55 0.28 -1.82 12.16
N LYS A 56 0.73 -0.83 11.38
CA LYS A 56 1.19 0.48 11.87
C LYS A 56 0.05 1.51 11.98
N GLY A 57 -1.20 1.08 11.75
CA GLY A 57 -2.39 1.90 11.90
C GLY A 57 -2.83 2.63 10.64
N LEU A 58 -2.26 2.31 9.47
CA LEU A 58 -2.72 2.88 8.21
C LEU A 58 -3.99 2.18 7.70
N PRO A 59 -4.94 2.92 7.14
CA PRO A 59 -6.08 2.31 6.44
C PRO A 59 -5.60 1.43 5.29
N LEU A 60 -6.31 0.32 5.03
CA LEU A 60 -5.99 -0.64 3.97
C LEU A 60 -5.77 0.04 2.60
N GLY A 61 -6.61 1.00 2.24
CA GLY A 61 -6.47 1.73 0.97
C GLY A 61 -5.15 2.49 0.86
N THR A 62 -4.73 3.14 1.95
CA THR A 62 -3.45 3.86 2.03
C THR A 62 -2.27 2.89 2.04
N ALA A 63 -2.37 1.79 2.80
CA ALA A 63 -1.34 0.76 2.87
C ALA A 63 -1.03 0.14 1.49
N ARG A 64 -2.07 -0.20 0.71
CA ARG A 64 -1.92 -0.72 -0.65
C ARG A 64 -1.33 0.32 -1.59
N ALA A 65 -1.75 1.58 -1.46
CA ALA A 65 -1.23 2.67 -2.29
C ALA A 65 0.27 2.91 -2.04
N LEU A 66 0.71 2.85 -0.78
CA LEU A 66 2.13 2.93 -0.42
C LEU A 66 2.95 1.79 -1.02
N ALA A 67 2.48 0.55 -0.86
CA ALA A 67 3.16 -0.61 -1.43
C ALA A 67 3.26 -0.51 -2.98
N ASN A 68 2.20 -0.05 -3.64
CA ASN A 68 2.21 0.20 -5.09
C ASN A 68 3.14 1.35 -5.50
N ALA A 69 3.30 2.36 -4.65
CA ALA A 69 4.22 3.48 -4.85
C ALA A 69 5.69 3.13 -4.53
N GLY A 70 5.99 1.88 -4.14
CA GLY A 70 7.34 1.42 -3.82
C GLY A 70 7.80 1.74 -2.40
N PHE A 71 6.88 2.03 -1.48
CA PHE A 71 7.16 2.20 -0.05
C PHE A 71 6.90 0.87 0.65
N LEU A 72 7.94 0.06 0.80
CA LEU A 72 7.84 -1.29 1.32
C LEU A 72 8.18 -1.35 2.82
N LYS A 73 8.98 -0.38 3.30
CA LYS A 73 9.50 -0.31 4.68
C LYS A 73 9.40 1.11 5.23
N VAL A 74 9.53 1.24 6.55
CA VAL A 74 9.56 2.56 7.21
C VAL A 74 10.79 3.37 6.84
N ASP A 75 11.90 2.72 6.52
CA ASP A 75 13.12 3.40 6.09
C ASP A 75 12.91 4.17 4.77
N ASP A 76 12.06 3.64 3.89
CA ASP A 76 11.68 4.32 2.64
C ASP A 76 10.97 5.66 2.90
N LEU A 77 10.34 5.85 4.07
CA LEU A 77 9.73 7.13 4.45
C LEU A 77 10.79 8.19 4.81
N ARG A 78 11.99 7.79 5.25
CA ARG A 78 13.04 8.73 5.65
C ARG A 78 13.62 9.47 4.45
N SER A 79 13.75 8.75 3.33
CA SER A 79 14.19 9.32 2.06
C SER A 79 13.06 10.00 1.29
N ALA A 80 11.82 9.97 1.80
CA ALA A 80 10.66 10.54 1.14
C ALA A 80 10.45 12.01 1.49
N ASN A 81 10.20 12.83 0.48
CA ASN A 81 9.71 14.19 0.72
C ASN A 81 8.21 14.16 1.08
N ALA A 82 7.77 15.11 1.90
CA ALA A 82 6.35 15.29 2.24
C ALA A 82 5.47 15.47 0.98
N LEU A 83 5.99 16.14 -0.04
CA LEU A 83 5.31 16.29 -1.34
C LEU A 83 5.16 14.95 -2.08
N GLU A 84 6.18 14.08 -2.04
CA GLU A 84 6.09 12.74 -2.64
C GLU A 84 5.00 11.92 -1.95
N LEU A 85 4.97 11.92 -0.62
CA LEU A 85 3.95 11.21 0.15
C LEU A 85 2.53 11.75 -0.11
N ALA A 86 2.39 13.08 -0.20
CA ALA A 86 1.11 13.73 -0.47
C ALA A 86 0.62 13.49 -1.91
N SER A 87 1.52 13.19 -2.85
CA SER A 87 1.15 12.87 -4.22
C SER A 87 0.51 11.48 -4.36
N ILE A 88 0.77 10.56 -3.40
CA ILE A 88 0.28 9.18 -3.46
C ILE A 88 -1.26 9.17 -3.34
N PRO A 89 -1.96 8.53 -4.29
CA PRO A 89 -3.41 8.46 -4.25
C PRO A 89 -3.86 7.77 -2.96
N ARG A 90 -4.96 8.25 -2.37
CA ARG A 90 -5.51 7.76 -1.08
C ARG A 90 -4.65 8.08 0.16
N VAL A 91 -3.55 8.82 0.02
CA VAL A 91 -2.85 9.41 1.16
C VAL A 91 -3.47 10.77 1.48
N GLY A 92 -4.42 10.77 2.43
CA GLY A 92 -5.02 11.99 2.96
C GLY A 92 -4.28 12.55 4.20
N ARG A 93 -4.77 13.67 4.73
CA ARG A 93 -4.20 14.36 5.91
C ARG A 93 -3.98 13.44 7.12
N LYS A 94 -4.96 12.57 7.43
CA LYS A 94 -4.87 11.64 8.57
C LYS A 94 -3.75 10.61 8.38
N SER A 95 -3.65 10.02 7.19
CA SER A 95 -2.57 9.08 6.87
C SER A 95 -1.21 9.76 6.83
N LEU A 96 -1.10 10.99 6.31
CA LEU A 96 0.15 11.76 6.34
C LEU A 96 0.62 11.99 7.78
N ALA A 97 -0.28 12.36 8.69
CA ALA A 97 0.08 12.53 10.10
C ALA A 97 0.62 11.24 10.73
N ILE A 98 0.07 10.08 10.36
CA ILE A 98 0.59 8.77 10.81
C ILE A 98 1.97 8.49 10.19
N LEU A 99 2.14 8.73 8.89
CA LEU A 99 3.41 8.53 8.19
C LEU A 99 4.53 9.42 8.76
N HIS A 100 4.26 10.69 9.03
CA HIS A 100 5.20 11.59 9.68
C HIS A 100 5.59 11.09 11.07
N LYS A 101 4.61 10.71 11.91
CA LYS A 101 4.89 10.12 13.24
C LYS A 101 5.74 8.85 13.15
N LEU A 102 5.52 8.02 12.14
CA LEU A 102 6.31 6.79 11.92
C LEU A 102 7.74 7.12 11.50
N ALA A 103 7.95 8.12 10.64
CA ALA A 103 9.27 8.58 10.22
C ALA A 103 10.04 9.28 11.35
N ASP A 104 9.36 10.07 12.18
CA ASP A 104 9.98 10.75 13.33
C ASP A 104 10.42 9.75 14.39
N ARG A 105 9.60 8.71 14.66
CA ARG A 105 9.96 7.63 15.60
C ARG A 105 11.20 6.85 15.16
N THR A 106 11.41 6.68 13.86
CA THR A 106 12.62 6.00 13.36
C THR A 106 13.84 6.91 13.32
N LYS A 107 13.67 8.23 13.21
CA LYS A 107 14.76 9.21 13.29
C LYS A 107 15.32 9.35 14.72
N ALA A 108 14.50 9.08 15.74
CA ALA A 108 14.87 9.21 17.15
C ALA A 108 15.66 8.02 17.73
N ARG A 109 16.04 7.01 16.92
CA ARG A 109 16.88 5.90 17.37
C ARG A 109 18.34 6.17 16.97
N PRO A 110 19.26 6.45 17.92
CA PRO A 110 20.70 6.59 17.66
C PRO A 110 21.34 5.25 17.28
#